data_AF-A0A135L7I4-F1
#
_entry.id   AF-A0A135L7I4-F1
#
_cell.length_a   1.000
_cell.length_b   1.000
_cell.length_c   1.000
_cell.angle_alpha   90.00
_cell.angle_beta   90.00
_cell.angle_gamma   90.00
#
_symmetry.space_group_name_H-M   'P 1'
#
loop_
_entity.id
_entity.type
_entity.pdbx_description
1 polymer ?
#
loop_
_entity_poly.entity_id
_entity_poly.type
_entity_poly.pdbx_seq_one_letter_code
_entity_poly.pdbx_strand_id
1 'polypeptide(L)'
;MVTHRYYKIYTYFTFLLITLILLSGCNAFRKSESSSMPNYKELKQMVVDILQTEDGKKAVAEALNDQETKKKMTLNTNDVQKIIQNEVLSPENKAKLKKMYEDPKFASELGKTLKKENEKILKDLMKDPDYRKMVIETMKDPEFEKMIMDVMKSNAYRRQMMLVIKDSLESPMFQDDLLKLMEKANEEALKPEKEKGKKKEDTGKTGEEQSQ
;
A
#
# COMPACT_ATOMS: atom_id res chain seq x y z
N MET A 1 -61.08 -99.42 25.19
CA MET A 1 -59.77 -98.87 25.63
C MET A 1 -58.77 -98.62 24.48
N VAL A 2 -59.14 -98.82 23.21
CA VAL A 2 -58.21 -98.77 22.07
C VAL A 2 -58.22 -97.39 21.36
N THR A 3 -59.34 -96.68 21.35
CA THR A 3 -59.53 -95.38 20.66
C THR A 3 -58.70 -94.22 21.25
N HIS A 4 -58.44 -94.24 22.56
CA HIS A 4 -57.71 -93.16 23.24
C HIS A 4 -56.19 -93.17 22.97
N ARG A 5 -55.62 -94.34 22.63
CA ARG A 5 -54.21 -94.49 22.25
C ARG A 5 -53.94 -93.97 20.84
N TYR A 6 -54.89 -94.17 19.92
CA TYR A 6 -54.78 -93.65 18.55
C TYR A 6 -54.90 -92.12 18.48
N TYR A 7 -55.76 -91.51 19.31
CA TYR A 7 -55.87 -90.05 19.37
C TYR A 7 -54.56 -89.38 19.83
N LYS A 8 -53.94 -89.89 20.92
CA LYS A 8 -52.64 -89.38 21.41
C LYS A 8 -51.54 -89.50 20.35
N ILE A 9 -51.47 -90.63 19.64
CA ILE A 9 -50.50 -90.85 18.56
C ILE A 9 -50.71 -89.87 17.40
N TYR A 10 -51.96 -89.57 17.04
CA TYR A 10 -52.28 -88.60 15.99
C TYR A 10 -51.92 -87.16 16.42
N THR A 11 -52.12 -86.81 17.69
CA THR A 11 -51.71 -85.51 18.26
C THR A 11 -50.19 -85.33 18.27
N TYR A 12 -49.42 -86.37 18.63
CA TYR A 12 -47.96 -86.30 18.56
C TYR A 12 -47.44 -86.22 17.13
N PHE A 13 -48.07 -86.93 16.19
CA PHE A 13 -47.70 -86.89 14.77
C PHE A 13 -47.96 -85.51 14.15
N THR A 14 -49.09 -84.87 14.48
CA THR A 14 -49.40 -83.50 14.03
C THR A 14 -48.48 -82.45 14.64
N PHE A 15 -48.10 -82.60 15.91
CA PHE A 15 -47.14 -81.69 16.56
C PHE A 15 -45.73 -81.82 15.96
N LEU A 16 -45.30 -83.05 15.65
CA LEU A 16 -44.01 -83.32 14.99
C LEU A 16 -43.96 -82.72 13.57
N LEU A 17 -45.05 -82.82 12.81
CA LEU A 17 -45.17 -82.25 11.46
C LEU A 17 -45.09 -80.71 11.46
N ILE A 18 -45.72 -80.05 12.44
CA ILE A 18 -45.68 -78.58 12.60
C ILE A 18 -44.27 -78.10 12.97
N THR A 19 -43.57 -78.86 13.82
CA THR A 19 -42.20 -78.51 14.23
C THR A 19 -41.22 -78.64 13.04
N LEU A 20 -41.44 -79.61 12.15
CA LEU A 20 -40.63 -79.81 10.94
C LEU A 20 -40.81 -78.68 9.90
N ILE A 21 -42.00 -78.08 9.83
CA ILE A 21 -42.30 -76.93 8.96
C ILE A 21 -41.65 -75.64 9.51
N LEU A 22 -41.65 -75.45 10.83
CA LEU A 22 -41.02 -74.28 11.48
C LEU A 22 -39.48 -74.29 11.38
N LEU A 23 -38.82 -75.47 11.39
CA LEU A 23 -37.36 -75.56 11.16
C LEU A 23 -36.95 -75.38 9.69
N SER A 24 -37.87 -75.57 8.73
CA SER A 24 -37.59 -75.39 7.30
C SER A 24 -37.72 -73.93 6.84
N GLY A 25 -38.20 -73.02 7.70
CA GLY A 25 -38.39 -71.59 7.40
C GLY A 25 -37.14 -70.71 7.52
N CYS A 26 -36.03 -71.23 8.07
CA CYS A 26 -34.81 -70.44 8.28
C CYS A 26 -33.70 -70.72 7.24
N ASN A 27 -34.08 -71.08 6.01
CA ASN A 27 -33.14 -71.23 4.88
C ASN A 27 -33.62 -70.61 3.55
N ALA A 28 -34.75 -69.87 3.55
CA ALA A 28 -35.20 -69.10 2.38
C ALA A 28 -34.61 -67.68 2.29
N PHE A 29 -33.76 -67.26 3.25
CA PHE A 29 -32.99 -66.01 3.19
C PHE A 29 -31.47 -66.24 3.02
N ARG A 30 -31.04 -67.45 2.65
CA ARG A 30 -29.65 -67.70 2.24
C ARG A 30 -29.58 -67.86 0.73
N LYS A 31 -29.71 -66.71 0.04
CA LYS A 31 -29.00 -66.56 -1.22
C LYS A 31 -27.52 -66.53 -0.85
N SER A 32 -26.83 -67.61 -1.19
CA SER A 32 -25.38 -67.66 -1.25
C SER A 32 -24.89 -66.58 -2.21
N GLU A 33 -24.26 -65.55 -1.68
CA GLU A 33 -23.03 -65.04 -2.27
C GLU A 33 -22.12 -64.50 -1.17
N SER A 34 -20.84 -64.75 -1.39
CA SER A 34 -19.69 -64.54 -0.53
C SER A 34 -19.74 -63.36 0.44
N SER A 35 -19.32 -63.67 1.66
CA SER A 35 -18.55 -62.79 2.53
C SER A 35 -17.58 -61.88 1.76
N SER A 36 -17.99 -60.64 1.56
CA SER A 36 -17.13 -59.48 1.75
C SER A 36 -18.06 -58.31 2.01
N MET A 37 -18.10 -57.80 3.24
CA MET A 37 -18.33 -56.36 3.40
C MET A 37 -17.49 -55.67 2.33
N PRO A 38 -18.02 -54.68 1.59
CA PRO A 38 -17.23 -53.98 0.57
C PRO A 38 -15.86 -53.72 1.17
N ASN A 39 -14.83 -54.28 0.54
CA ASN A 39 -13.50 -54.27 1.10
C ASN A 39 -13.24 -52.80 1.46
N TYR A 40 -12.82 -52.49 2.69
CA TYR A 40 -12.75 -51.08 3.15
C TYR A 40 -12.01 -50.19 2.13
N LYS A 41 -11.08 -50.81 1.38
CA LYS A 41 -10.38 -50.25 0.23
C LYS A 41 -11.28 -49.87 -0.97
N GLU A 42 -12.24 -50.70 -1.35
CA GLU A 42 -13.21 -50.43 -2.43
C GLU A 42 -14.24 -49.37 -2.02
N LEU A 43 -14.73 -49.41 -0.78
CA LEU A 43 -15.61 -48.35 -0.27
C LEU A 43 -14.87 -47.01 -0.17
N LYS A 44 -13.61 -47.02 0.31
CA LYS A 44 -12.77 -45.83 0.32
C LYS A 44 -12.53 -45.29 -1.09
N GLN A 45 -12.26 -46.16 -2.06
CA GLN A 45 -12.05 -45.75 -3.45
C GLN A 45 -13.33 -45.15 -4.02
N MET A 46 -14.49 -45.77 -3.79
CA MET A 46 -15.78 -45.23 -4.22
C MET A 46 -16.08 -43.84 -3.61
N VAL A 47 -15.78 -43.63 -2.33
CA VAL A 47 -15.95 -42.32 -1.68
C VAL A 47 -14.97 -41.28 -2.24
N VAL A 48 -13.71 -41.65 -2.50
CA VAL A 48 -12.74 -40.76 -3.13
C VAL A 48 -13.16 -40.40 -4.54
N ASP A 49 -13.67 -41.37 -5.31
CA ASP A 49 -14.13 -41.15 -6.68
C ASP A 49 -15.36 -40.23 -6.69
N ILE A 50 -16.33 -40.41 -5.76
CA ILE A 50 -17.48 -39.50 -5.58
C ILE A 50 -17.01 -38.08 -5.24
N LEU A 51 -16.04 -37.92 -4.35
CA LEU A 51 -15.48 -36.58 -4.02
C LEU A 51 -14.75 -35.94 -5.22
N GLN A 52 -14.19 -36.75 -6.11
CA GLN A 52 -13.53 -36.26 -7.33
C GLN A 52 -14.51 -35.99 -8.48
N THR A 53 -15.74 -36.51 -8.43
CA THR A 53 -16.77 -36.21 -9.43
C THR A 53 -17.18 -34.74 -9.39
N GLU A 54 -17.74 -34.26 -10.50
CA GLU A 54 -18.24 -32.88 -10.62
C GLU A 54 -19.34 -32.56 -9.61
N ASP A 55 -20.19 -33.54 -9.27
CA ASP A 55 -21.23 -33.38 -8.26
C ASP A 55 -20.64 -33.31 -6.85
N GLY A 56 -19.59 -34.10 -6.56
CA GLY A 56 -18.83 -34.02 -5.31
C GLY A 56 -18.14 -32.66 -5.13
N LYS A 57 -17.48 -32.14 -6.18
CA LYS A 57 -16.87 -30.80 -6.16
C LYS A 57 -17.91 -29.70 -5.97
N LYS A 58 -19.07 -29.78 -6.64
CA LYS A 58 -20.17 -28.82 -6.49
C LYS A 58 -20.74 -28.84 -5.09
N ALA A 59 -21.02 -30.03 -4.54
CA ALA A 59 -21.53 -30.17 -3.18
C ALA A 59 -20.56 -29.60 -2.14
N VAL A 60 -19.24 -29.82 -2.32
CA VAL A 60 -18.21 -29.20 -1.47
C VAL A 60 -18.17 -27.69 -1.66
N ALA A 61 -18.24 -27.17 -2.89
CA ALA A 61 -18.26 -25.73 -3.16
C ALA A 61 -19.52 -25.04 -2.59
N GLU A 62 -20.67 -25.70 -2.63
CA GLU A 62 -21.92 -25.23 -2.03
C GLU A 62 -21.83 -25.22 -0.50
N ALA A 63 -21.30 -26.29 0.10
CA ALA A 63 -21.06 -26.37 1.53
C ALA A 63 -20.05 -25.31 2.00
N LEU A 64 -19.00 -25.04 1.21
CA LEU A 64 -18.04 -23.96 1.46
C LEU A 64 -18.64 -22.58 1.22
N ASN A 65 -19.73 -22.46 0.46
CA ASN A 65 -20.41 -21.19 0.25
C ASN A 65 -21.31 -20.79 1.43
N ASP A 66 -21.67 -21.74 2.29
CA ASP A 66 -22.39 -21.50 3.52
C ASP A 66 -21.59 -20.64 4.51
N GLN A 67 -22.26 -19.66 5.13
CA GLN A 67 -21.61 -18.71 6.04
C GLN A 67 -21.07 -19.37 7.31
N GLU A 68 -21.71 -20.45 7.78
CA GLU A 68 -21.28 -21.14 8.99
C GLU A 68 -19.99 -21.93 8.72
N THR A 69 -19.90 -22.56 7.55
CA THR A 69 -18.70 -23.27 7.09
C THR A 69 -17.53 -22.30 6.83
N LYS A 70 -17.77 -21.15 6.15
CA LYS A 70 -16.73 -20.13 5.92
C LYS A 70 -16.09 -19.61 7.21
N LYS A 71 -16.91 -19.39 8.25
CA LYS A 71 -16.43 -18.89 9.55
C LYS A 71 -15.59 -19.90 10.31
N LYS A 72 -15.85 -21.21 10.14
CA LYS A 72 -15.13 -22.30 10.81
C LYS A 72 -13.84 -22.71 10.08
N MET A 73 -13.63 -22.23 8.85
CA MET A 73 -12.44 -22.53 8.06
C MET A 73 -11.27 -21.65 8.51
N THR A 74 -10.52 -22.12 9.50
CA THR A 74 -9.25 -21.48 9.92
C THR A 74 -8.12 -21.92 8.99
N LEU A 75 -7.69 -21.03 8.10
CA LEU A 75 -6.44 -21.22 7.36
C LEU A 75 -5.25 -21.04 8.32
N ASN A 76 -4.23 -21.87 8.18
CA ASN A 76 -2.98 -21.71 8.94
C ASN A 76 -2.32 -20.38 8.57
N THR A 77 -1.85 -19.62 9.55
CA THR A 77 -1.19 -18.31 9.36
C THR A 77 -0.03 -18.38 8.37
N ASN A 78 0.71 -19.49 8.34
CA ASN A 78 1.82 -19.69 7.39
C ASN A 78 1.35 -19.80 5.94
N ASP A 79 0.22 -20.46 5.71
CA ASP A 79 -0.35 -20.61 4.37
C ASP A 79 -0.99 -19.31 3.91
N VAL A 80 -1.67 -18.59 4.81
CA VAL A 80 -2.18 -17.23 4.54
C VAL A 80 -1.05 -16.28 4.17
N GLN A 81 0.07 -16.31 4.89
CA GLN A 81 1.23 -15.46 4.58
C GLN A 81 1.81 -15.77 3.20
N LYS A 82 1.95 -17.06 2.84
CA LYS A 82 2.42 -17.47 1.51
C LYS A 82 1.45 -17.06 0.42
N ILE A 83 0.14 -17.20 0.64
CA ILE A 83 -0.89 -16.76 -0.32
C ILE A 83 -0.81 -15.25 -0.51
N ILE A 84 -0.68 -14.46 0.56
CA ILE A 84 -0.52 -13.01 0.44
C ILE A 84 0.75 -12.65 -0.34
N GLN A 85 1.88 -13.31 -0.06
CA GLN A 85 3.14 -13.05 -0.76
C GLN A 85 3.09 -13.44 -2.24
N ASN A 86 2.46 -14.56 -2.57
CA ASN A 86 2.47 -15.10 -3.94
C ASN A 86 1.33 -14.55 -4.79
N GLU A 87 0.14 -14.40 -4.22
CA GLU A 87 -1.03 -13.91 -4.92
C GLU A 87 -1.13 -12.39 -4.77
N VAL A 88 -1.26 -11.86 -3.56
CA VAL A 88 -1.56 -10.41 -3.39
C VAL A 88 -0.41 -9.52 -3.89
N LEU A 89 0.85 -9.93 -3.72
CA LEU A 89 2.01 -9.16 -4.18
C LEU A 89 2.47 -9.51 -5.61
N SER A 90 1.76 -10.38 -6.33
CA SER A 90 2.08 -10.73 -7.71
C SER A 90 1.99 -9.51 -8.64
N PRO A 91 2.74 -9.47 -9.76
CA PRO A 91 2.66 -8.37 -10.72
C PRO A 91 1.25 -8.11 -11.25
N GLU A 92 0.44 -9.15 -11.44
CA GLU A 92 -0.96 -9.03 -11.89
C GLU A 92 -1.83 -8.37 -10.80
N ASN A 93 -1.65 -8.77 -9.55
CA ASN A 93 -2.44 -8.25 -8.43
C ASN A 93 -1.95 -6.89 -7.93
N LYS A 94 -0.70 -6.49 -8.22
CA LYS A 94 -0.25 -5.09 -8.05
C LYS A 94 -1.14 -4.10 -8.81
N ALA A 95 -1.60 -4.45 -10.02
CA ALA A 95 -2.51 -3.60 -10.78
C ALA A 95 -3.91 -3.50 -10.12
N LYS A 96 -4.41 -4.61 -9.55
CA LYS A 96 -5.67 -4.62 -8.78
C LYS A 96 -5.53 -3.81 -7.48
N LEU A 97 -4.42 -3.97 -6.76
CA LEU A 97 -4.10 -3.17 -5.57
C LEU A 97 -3.99 -1.68 -5.89
N LYS A 98 -3.37 -1.31 -7.01
CA LYS A 98 -3.31 0.09 -7.46
C LYS A 98 -4.71 0.67 -7.69
N LYS A 99 -5.60 -0.08 -8.35
CA LYS A 99 -7.01 0.33 -8.51
C LYS A 99 -7.75 0.45 -7.19
N MET A 100 -7.47 -0.44 -6.22
CA MET A 100 -8.03 -0.32 -4.87
C MET A 100 -7.52 0.93 -4.14
N TYR A 101 -6.24 1.27 -4.31
CA TYR A 101 -5.66 2.49 -3.74
C TYR A 101 -6.24 3.78 -4.33
N GLU A 102 -6.72 3.74 -5.58
CA GLU A 102 -7.43 4.84 -6.22
C GLU A 102 -8.87 5.01 -5.72
N ASP A 103 -9.44 4.01 -5.02
CA ASP A 103 -10.76 4.16 -4.39
C ASP A 103 -10.69 5.10 -3.17
N PRO A 104 -11.51 6.17 -3.12
CA PRO A 104 -11.39 7.21 -2.09
C PRO A 104 -11.77 6.71 -0.69
N LYS A 105 -12.66 5.73 -0.55
CA LYS A 105 -13.02 5.19 0.76
C LYS A 105 -11.88 4.35 1.32
N PHE A 106 -11.32 3.47 0.48
CA PHE A 106 -10.15 2.68 0.84
C PHE A 106 -8.94 3.56 1.14
N ALA A 107 -8.63 4.54 0.28
CA ALA A 107 -7.54 5.49 0.48
C ALA A 107 -7.71 6.31 1.77
N SER A 108 -8.94 6.72 2.11
CA SER A 108 -9.21 7.45 3.33
C SER A 108 -8.94 6.62 4.59
N GLU A 109 -9.47 5.39 4.66
CA GLU A 109 -9.27 4.51 5.82
C GLU A 109 -7.81 4.06 5.95
N LEU A 110 -7.17 3.73 4.82
CA LEU A 110 -5.75 3.40 4.79
C LEU A 110 -4.90 4.60 5.22
N GLY A 111 -5.19 5.80 4.71
CA GLY A 111 -4.51 7.03 5.07
C GLY A 111 -4.65 7.38 6.55
N LYS A 112 -5.85 7.21 7.14
CA LYS A 112 -6.07 7.40 8.58
C LYS A 112 -5.23 6.42 9.41
N THR A 113 -5.19 5.16 8.99
CA THR A 113 -4.44 4.11 9.68
C THR A 113 -2.93 4.37 9.60
N LEU A 114 -2.43 4.77 8.43
CA LEU A 114 -1.01 5.02 8.21
C LEU A 114 -0.54 6.38 8.71
N LYS A 115 -1.45 7.32 9.04
CA LYS A 115 -1.11 8.70 9.38
C LYS A 115 0.01 8.82 10.42
N LYS A 116 -0.10 8.06 11.51
CA LYS A 116 0.86 8.13 12.64
C LYS A 116 2.25 7.65 12.25
N GLU A 117 2.33 6.51 11.55
CA GLU A 117 3.62 5.97 11.10
C GLU A 117 4.22 6.81 9.97
N ASN A 118 3.39 7.33 9.07
CA ASN A 118 3.83 8.24 8.00
C ASN A 118 4.38 9.55 8.58
N GLU A 119 3.73 10.13 9.60
CA GLU A 119 4.24 11.30 10.31
C GLU A 119 5.59 11.02 10.97
N LYS A 120 5.75 9.84 11.59
CA LYS A 120 7.02 9.43 12.19
C LYS A 120 8.12 9.30 11.15
N ILE A 121 7.85 8.61 10.03
CA ILE A 121 8.77 8.47 8.91
C ILE A 121 9.20 9.84 8.38
N LEU A 122 8.25 10.75 8.13
CA LEU A 122 8.56 12.11 7.66
C LEU A 122 9.42 12.88 8.68
N LYS A 123 9.11 12.79 9.97
CA LYS A 123 9.90 13.44 11.04
C LYS A 123 11.31 12.90 11.14
N ASP A 124 11.48 11.59 10.94
CA ASP A 124 12.80 10.97 10.98
C ASP A 124 13.59 11.26 9.69
N LEU A 125 12.92 11.31 8.52
CA LEU A 125 13.53 11.77 7.27
C LEU A 125 14.00 13.23 7.35
N MET A 126 13.28 14.13 8.02
CA MET A 126 13.79 15.50 8.23
C MET A 126 15.11 15.56 9.02
N LYS A 127 15.41 14.55 9.84
CA LYS A 127 16.68 14.42 10.56
C LYS A 127 17.77 13.74 9.72
N ASP A 128 17.41 13.18 8.57
CA ASP A 128 18.36 12.57 7.64
C ASP A 128 19.06 13.64 6.78
N PRO A 129 20.39 13.59 6.63
CA PRO A 129 21.15 14.57 5.84
C PRO A 129 20.82 14.55 4.34
N ASP A 130 20.57 13.39 3.76
CA ASP A 130 20.29 13.26 2.32
C ASP A 130 18.90 13.79 2.00
N TYR A 131 17.91 13.50 2.84
CA TYR A 131 16.58 14.08 2.72
C TYR A 131 16.60 15.60 2.89
N ARG A 132 17.34 16.13 3.87
CA ARG A 132 17.52 17.60 4.01
C ARG A 132 18.13 18.21 2.76
N LYS A 133 19.10 17.54 2.13
CA LYS A 133 19.73 18.03 0.89
C LYS A 133 18.70 18.16 -0.23
N MET A 134 17.85 17.14 -0.42
CA MET A 134 16.76 17.19 -1.41
C MET A 134 15.76 18.31 -1.11
N VAL A 135 15.42 18.52 0.16
CA VAL A 135 14.54 19.64 0.57
C VAL A 135 15.18 21.00 0.27
N ILE A 136 16.47 21.18 0.59
CA ILE A 136 17.19 22.43 0.30
C ILE A 136 17.29 22.66 -1.21
N GLU A 137 17.48 21.62 -2.00
CA GLU A 137 17.48 21.72 -3.46
C GLU A 137 16.12 22.16 -3.99
N THR A 138 15.03 21.65 -3.40
CA THR A 138 13.66 22.09 -3.72
C THR A 138 13.44 23.56 -3.33
N MET A 139 14.05 24.05 -2.26
CA MET A 139 13.99 25.47 -1.85
C MET A 139 14.75 26.42 -2.79
N LYS A 140 15.57 25.91 -3.72
CA LYS A 140 16.22 26.75 -4.73
C LYS A 140 15.34 27.01 -5.96
N ASP A 141 14.10 26.54 -5.93
CA ASP A 141 13.16 26.81 -7.01
C ASP A 141 12.86 28.33 -7.14
N PRO A 142 12.73 28.88 -8.37
CA PRO A 142 12.45 30.30 -8.58
C PRO A 142 11.19 30.82 -7.90
N GLU A 143 10.15 29.98 -7.71
CA GLU A 143 8.95 30.39 -6.97
C GLU A 143 9.24 30.62 -5.49
N PHE A 144 10.09 29.78 -4.91
CA PHE A 144 10.53 29.93 -3.52
C PHE A 144 11.44 31.16 -3.37
N GLU A 145 12.33 31.39 -4.32
CA GLU A 145 13.15 32.61 -4.36
C GLU A 145 12.28 33.86 -4.41
N LYS A 146 11.25 33.88 -5.26
CA LYS A 146 10.30 34.99 -5.35
C LYS A 146 9.58 35.23 -4.02
N MET A 147 9.15 34.16 -3.35
CA MET A 147 8.53 34.25 -2.02
C MET A 147 9.49 34.89 -1.00
N ILE A 148 10.77 34.49 -0.99
CA ILE A 148 11.78 35.10 -0.11
C ILE A 148 11.97 36.58 -0.47
N MET A 149 12.06 36.93 -1.75
CA MET A 149 12.20 38.31 -2.21
C MET A 149 11.02 39.19 -1.78
N ASP A 150 9.81 38.66 -1.81
CA ASP A 150 8.61 39.37 -1.36
C ASP A 150 8.63 39.57 0.17
N VAL A 151 9.10 38.59 0.94
CA VAL A 151 9.33 38.72 2.39
C VAL A 151 10.38 39.80 2.67
N MET A 152 11.49 39.85 1.92
CA MET A 152 12.51 40.89 2.08
C MET A 152 12.01 42.29 1.72
N LYS A 153 11.06 42.39 0.78
CA LYS A 153 10.42 43.68 0.44
C LYS A 153 9.37 44.10 1.47
N SER A 154 8.94 43.22 2.36
CA SER A 154 7.92 43.50 3.36
C SER A 154 8.34 44.64 4.30
N ASN A 155 7.35 45.39 4.79
CA ASN A 155 7.59 46.47 5.75
C ASN A 155 8.23 45.96 7.06
N ALA A 156 7.92 44.72 7.48
CA ALA A 156 8.51 44.13 8.67
C ALA A 156 10.02 43.93 8.50
N TYR A 157 10.43 43.33 7.38
CA TYR A 157 11.85 43.13 7.08
C TYR A 157 12.58 44.46 6.88
N ARG A 158 11.97 45.43 6.20
CA ARG A 158 12.56 46.78 6.04
C ARG A 158 12.82 47.47 7.37
N ARG A 159 11.93 47.33 8.37
CA ARG A 159 12.16 47.88 9.72
C ARG A 159 13.37 47.24 10.40
N GLN A 160 13.48 45.92 10.35
CA GLN A 160 14.66 45.23 10.88
C GLN A 160 15.93 45.64 10.14
N MET A 161 15.87 45.75 8.80
CA MET A 161 16.99 46.21 7.99
C MET A 161 17.40 47.64 8.33
N MET A 162 16.45 48.55 8.57
CA MET A 162 16.76 49.92 9.01
C MET A 162 17.48 49.95 10.37
N LEU A 163 17.13 49.05 11.30
CA LEU A 163 17.85 48.92 12.56
C LEU A 163 19.29 48.42 12.32
N VAL A 164 19.47 47.38 11.52
CA VAL A 164 20.82 46.87 11.18
C VAL A 164 21.66 47.95 10.49
N ILE A 165 21.08 48.73 9.57
CA ILE A 165 21.77 49.86 8.93
C ILE A 165 22.16 50.91 9.96
N LYS A 166 21.25 51.26 10.88
CA LYS A 166 21.53 52.24 11.93
C LYS A 166 22.67 51.76 12.83
N ASP A 167 22.61 50.53 13.31
CA ASP A 167 23.65 49.93 14.15
C ASP A 167 24.99 49.85 13.40
N SER A 168 24.95 49.58 12.09
CA SER A 168 26.14 49.56 11.23
C SER A 168 26.77 50.96 11.10
N LEU A 169 25.98 52.02 10.98
CA LEU A 169 26.46 53.40 10.94
C LEU A 169 27.00 53.90 12.28
N GLU A 170 26.56 53.30 13.38
CA GLU A 170 27.11 53.55 14.72
C GLU A 170 28.45 52.82 14.96
N SER A 171 28.83 51.88 14.08
CA SER A 171 30.12 51.20 14.17
C SER A 171 31.28 52.17 13.91
N PRO A 172 32.30 52.21 14.80
CA PRO A 172 33.48 53.07 14.62
C PRO A 172 34.19 52.88 13.27
N MET A 173 34.18 51.66 12.73
CA MET A 173 34.77 51.37 11.43
C MET A 173 34.01 52.06 10.29
N PHE A 174 32.68 52.02 10.32
CA PHE A 174 31.85 52.70 9.32
C PHE A 174 31.90 54.21 9.46
N GLN A 175 32.00 54.73 10.69
CA GLN A 175 32.15 56.17 10.92
C GLN A 175 33.48 56.69 10.36
N ASP A 176 34.58 55.96 10.57
CA ASP A 176 35.90 56.30 10.02
C ASP A 176 35.89 56.25 8.49
N ASP A 177 35.30 55.21 7.89
CA ASP A 177 35.15 55.11 6.43
C ASP A 177 34.27 56.25 5.86
N LEU A 178 33.20 56.63 6.57
CA LEU A 178 32.35 57.75 6.18
C LEU A 178 33.10 59.08 6.25
N LEU A 179 33.89 59.31 7.31
CA LEU A 179 34.72 60.50 7.45
C LEU A 179 35.76 60.59 6.33
N LYS A 180 36.48 59.50 6.04
CA LYS A 180 37.42 59.42 4.91
C LYS A 180 36.76 59.68 3.56
N LEU A 181 35.53 59.21 3.38
CA LEU A 181 34.76 59.48 2.15
C LEU A 181 34.39 60.97 2.05
N MET A 182 33.99 61.60 3.15
CA MET A 182 33.70 63.04 3.20
C MET A 182 34.95 63.89 2.95
N GLU A 183 36.10 63.49 3.50
CA GLU A 183 37.39 64.14 3.25
C GLU A 183 37.77 64.07 1.76
N LYS A 184 37.68 62.89 1.14
CA LYS A 184 37.93 62.72 -0.31
C LYS A 184 36.98 63.53 -1.17
N ALA A 185 35.68 63.54 -0.83
CA ALA A 185 34.68 64.31 -1.57
C ALA A 185 34.97 65.82 -1.49
N ASN A 186 35.40 66.32 -0.32
CA ASN A 186 35.82 67.71 -0.16
C ASN A 186 37.13 68.00 -0.93
N GLU A 187 38.11 67.11 -0.90
CA GLU A 187 39.33 67.25 -1.71
C GLU A 187 39.02 67.29 -3.22
N GLU A 188 38.09 66.48 -3.70
CA GLU A 188 37.64 66.49 -5.10
C GLU A 188 36.83 67.75 -5.46
N ALA A 189 36.00 68.26 -4.54
CA ALA A 189 35.27 69.51 -4.74
C ALA A 189 36.17 70.76 -4.67
N LEU A 190 37.26 70.69 -3.91
CA LEU A 190 38.27 71.76 -3.77
C LEU A 190 39.37 71.68 -4.83
N LYS A 191 39.50 70.58 -5.57
CA LYS A 191 40.33 70.53 -6.77
C LYS A 191 39.70 71.45 -7.81
N PRO A 192 40.41 72.50 -8.26
CA PRO A 192 39.90 73.35 -9.32
C PRO A 192 39.64 72.50 -10.57
N GLU A 193 38.53 72.73 -11.26
CA GLU A 193 38.29 72.28 -12.65
C GLU A 193 39.41 72.82 -13.56
N LYS A 194 40.57 72.19 -13.53
CA LYS A 194 41.61 72.34 -14.53
C LYS A 194 41.73 71.00 -15.24
N GLU A 195 40.80 70.79 -16.18
CA GLU A 195 41.01 70.15 -17.50
C GLU A 195 39.70 69.62 -18.13
N LYS A 196 38.66 70.46 -18.24
CA LYS A 196 37.59 70.26 -19.23
C LYS A 196 37.30 71.51 -20.06
N GLY A 197 38.35 72.24 -20.41
CA GLY A 197 38.22 73.44 -21.24
C GLY A 197 39.52 73.84 -21.92
N LYS A 198 39.97 73.07 -22.91
CA LYS A 198 40.76 73.54 -24.07
C LYS A 198 40.99 72.41 -25.08
N LYS A 199 40.07 72.29 -26.03
CA LYS A 199 40.34 71.89 -27.43
C LYS A 199 39.17 72.36 -28.31
N LYS A 200 39.21 73.66 -28.62
CA LYS A 200 38.86 74.25 -29.92
C LYS A 200 40.13 74.98 -30.34
N GLU A 201 40.63 74.98 -31.56
CA GLU A 201 40.20 74.52 -32.88
C GLU A 201 41.47 74.62 -33.73
N ASP A 202 41.46 73.94 -34.88
CA ASP A 202 42.13 74.31 -36.14
C ASP A 202 43.13 73.28 -36.69
N THR A 203 42.60 72.44 -37.57
CA THR A 203 43.19 72.28 -38.90
C THR A 203 42.06 71.96 -39.86
N GLY A 204 41.68 72.96 -40.65
CA GLY A 204 40.68 72.83 -41.70
C GLY A 204 41.09 71.96 -42.88
N LYS A 205 40.06 71.65 -43.69
CA LYS A 205 40.05 71.13 -45.06
C LYS A 205 40.61 69.71 -45.26
N THR A 206 39.77 68.80 -45.75
CA THR A 206 39.52 68.57 -47.19
C THR A 206 38.51 67.43 -47.36
N GLY A 207 37.58 67.55 -48.32
CA GLY A 207 37.01 66.39 -49.01
C GLY A 207 35.52 66.16 -48.81
N GLU A 208 34.73 66.70 -49.74
CA GLU A 208 33.48 66.10 -50.21
C GLU A 208 33.62 64.57 -50.41
N GLU A 209 32.59 63.79 -50.10
CA GLU A 209 31.84 63.10 -51.16
C GLU A 209 30.59 62.39 -50.61
N GLN A 210 29.54 62.51 -51.42
CA GLN A 210 28.27 61.83 -51.37
C GLN A 210 28.44 60.30 -51.39
N SER A 211 27.53 59.57 -50.77
CA SER A 211 26.61 58.67 -51.50
C SER A 211 25.99 57.60 -50.60
N GLN A 212 24.67 57.44 -50.83
CA GLN A 212 23.80 56.27 -50.62
C GLN A 212 23.36 55.93 -49.20
#